data_AF-A0A0R1EIX9-F1
#
_entry.id   AF-A0A0R1EIX9-F1
#
_cell.length_a   1.000
_cell.length_b   1.000
_cell.length_c   1.000
_cell.angle_alpha   90.00
_cell.angle_beta   90.00
_cell.angle_gamma   90.00
#
_symmetry.space_group_name_H-M   'P 1'
#
loop_
_entity.id
_entity.type
_entity.pdbx_description
1 polymer ?
#
loop_
_entity_poly.entity_id
_entity_poly.type
_entity_poly.pdbx_seq_one_letter_code
_entity_poly.pdbx_strand_id
1 'polypeptide(L)'
;MFSSRVSKLALNVILLYPHPDFVRGISRTRLKNKLMSETDKRLSKMKGLKYAEKLLRLANNSHPAADKDSVQVQEVRYYCRQLIELIKQQETLNKDMITAAEAIPESALYASAPGVALQSASRLIGELGDIRRFDNANQLNAYVGIDLNRYQSGQYTRQDHINKRGNPHARALTYLIVRNMIRAKHSAPNHIVDYYYKLKKQPHPKRDKVAVVACMNKTLTCFYAMVMTSTKYHYDTRTRSPIINAESKAPASV
;
A
#
# COMPACT_ATOMS: atom_id res chain seq x y z
N MET A 1 0.84 17.18 -16.35
CA MET A 1 0.36 16.15 -17.30
C MET A 1 0.39 14.79 -16.64
N PHE A 2 1.48 14.51 -15.92
CA PHE A 2 1.65 13.30 -15.13
C PHE A 2 1.41 13.58 -13.65
N SER A 3 0.83 12.63 -12.91
CA SER A 3 0.71 12.68 -11.45
C SER A 3 2.00 12.28 -10.74
N SER A 4 2.87 11.52 -11.42
CA SER A 4 4.17 11.08 -10.93
C SER A 4 5.20 11.09 -12.06
N ARG A 5 6.42 11.52 -11.73
CA ARG A 5 7.58 11.56 -12.64
C ARG A 5 8.07 10.17 -13.06
N VAL A 6 7.79 9.15 -12.24
CA VAL A 6 8.20 7.75 -12.48
C VAL A 6 7.06 6.89 -13.03
N SER A 7 5.93 7.49 -13.42
CA SER A 7 4.88 6.71 -14.08
C SER A 7 5.37 6.21 -15.45
N LYS A 8 4.96 5.01 -15.86
CA LYS A 8 5.39 4.40 -17.13
C LYS A 8 5.19 5.33 -18.34
N LEU A 9 4.02 5.97 -18.43
CA LEU A 9 3.76 6.97 -19.47
C LEU A 9 4.72 8.17 -19.40
N ALA A 10 5.03 8.69 -18.21
CA ALA A 10 5.97 9.80 -18.06
C ALA A 10 7.38 9.39 -18.51
N LEU A 11 7.87 8.23 -18.08
CA LEU A 11 9.18 7.71 -18.46
C LEU A 11 9.27 7.43 -19.96
N ASN A 12 8.24 6.85 -20.56
CA ASN A 12 8.20 6.62 -22.01
C ASN A 12 8.18 7.93 -22.80
N VAL A 13 7.45 8.93 -22.32
CA VAL A 13 7.46 10.28 -22.94
C VAL A 13 8.83 10.93 -22.82
N ILE A 14 9.48 10.87 -21.66
CA ILE A 14 10.82 11.45 -21.47
C ILE A 14 11.85 10.71 -22.34
N LEU A 15 11.74 9.39 -22.45
CA LEU A 15 12.63 8.58 -23.29
C LEU A 15 12.53 8.96 -24.77
N LEU A 16 11.30 9.09 -25.29
CA LEU A 16 11.04 9.44 -26.69
C LEU A 16 11.35 10.92 -26.97
N TYR A 17 10.93 11.81 -26.06
CA TYR A 17 10.95 13.26 -26.22
C TYR A 17 11.66 13.96 -25.06
N PRO A 18 12.98 13.74 -24.87
CA PRO A 18 13.73 14.34 -23.76
C PRO A 18 13.95 15.85 -23.93
N HIS A 19 13.88 16.35 -25.17
CA HIS A 19 14.08 17.74 -25.55
C HIS A 19 12.84 18.28 -26.29
N PRO A 20 12.43 19.54 -26.11
CA PRO A 20 11.27 20.11 -26.79
C PRO A 20 11.33 20.03 -28.31
N ASP A 21 12.52 20.10 -28.90
CA ASP A 21 12.70 19.99 -30.37
C ASP A 21 12.28 18.63 -30.93
N PHE A 22 12.28 17.56 -30.12
CA PHE A 22 11.72 16.28 -30.58
C PHE A 22 10.19 16.29 -30.66
N VAL A 23 9.54 17.28 -30.05
CA VAL A 23 8.08 17.45 -30.08
C VAL A 23 7.68 18.52 -31.11
N ARG A 24 8.50 19.58 -31.25
CA ARG A 24 8.32 20.62 -32.28
C ARG A 24 8.32 19.96 -33.66
N GLY A 25 7.28 20.18 -34.45
CA GLY A 25 7.11 19.59 -35.78
C GLY A 25 6.31 18.28 -35.84
N ILE A 26 5.92 17.68 -34.70
CA ILE A 26 5.01 16.52 -34.69
C ILE A 26 3.56 17.00 -34.68
N SER A 27 2.72 16.44 -35.57
CA SER A 27 1.28 16.75 -35.56
C SER A 27 0.59 16.24 -34.29
N ARG A 28 -0.42 16.99 -33.80
CA ARG A 28 -1.20 16.60 -32.61
C ARG A 28 -1.75 15.17 -32.71
N THR A 29 -2.14 14.74 -33.90
CA THR A 29 -2.71 13.41 -34.16
C THR A 29 -1.65 12.32 -34.04
N ARG A 30 -0.46 12.55 -34.60
CA ARG A 30 0.66 11.61 -34.52
C ARG A 30 1.16 11.48 -33.08
N LEU A 31 1.30 12.60 -32.38
CA LEU A 31 1.70 12.61 -30.97
C LEU A 31 0.68 11.90 -30.09
N LYS A 32 -0.63 12.16 -30.29
CA LYS A 32 -1.71 11.43 -29.61
C LYS A 32 -1.60 9.91 -29.84
N ASN A 33 -1.46 9.47 -31.08
CA ASN A 33 -1.35 8.05 -31.41
C ASN A 33 -0.15 7.41 -30.71
N LYS A 34 1.01 8.09 -30.70
CA LYS A 34 2.21 7.60 -30.02
C LYS A 34 2.05 7.55 -28.50
N LEU A 35 1.47 8.59 -27.88
CA LEU A 35 1.18 8.58 -26.45
C LEU A 35 0.23 7.45 -26.05
N MET A 36 -0.74 7.12 -26.91
CA MET A 36 -1.69 6.04 -26.68
C MET A 36 -1.05 4.65 -26.84
N SER A 37 -0.05 4.48 -27.72
CA SER A 37 0.65 3.20 -27.87
C SER A 37 1.64 2.92 -26.74
N GLU A 38 2.18 3.98 -26.12
CA GLU A 38 3.22 3.88 -25.07
C GLU A 38 2.65 3.82 -23.65
N THR A 39 1.35 3.63 -23.48
CA THR A 39 0.69 3.50 -22.17
C THR A 39 0.04 2.13 -22.04
N ASP A 40 0.28 1.44 -20.94
CA ASP A 40 -0.43 0.18 -20.63
C ASP A 40 -1.91 0.41 -20.29
N LYS A 41 -2.25 1.64 -19.88
CA LYS A 41 -3.62 2.01 -19.55
C LYS A 41 -4.36 2.42 -20.81
N ARG A 42 -5.61 1.97 -20.94
CA ARG A 42 -6.58 2.46 -21.93
C ARG A 42 -6.80 3.97 -21.76
N LEU A 43 -6.03 4.76 -22.51
CA LEU A 43 -6.20 6.21 -22.56
C LEU A 43 -7.34 6.54 -23.52
N SER A 44 -8.35 7.27 -23.04
CA SER A 44 -9.42 7.77 -23.92
C SER A 44 -8.82 8.67 -25.00
N LYS A 45 -9.34 8.56 -26.23
CA LYS A 45 -8.95 9.39 -27.39
C LYS A 45 -8.97 10.88 -27.04
N MET A 46 -9.99 11.33 -26.30
CA MET A 46 -10.13 12.72 -25.85
C MET A 46 -8.99 13.15 -24.91
N LYS A 47 -8.65 12.30 -23.93
CA LYS A 47 -7.53 12.57 -23.01
C LYS A 47 -6.19 12.56 -23.73
N GLY A 48 -5.99 11.64 -24.67
CA GLY A 48 -4.80 11.58 -25.52
C GLY A 48 -4.59 12.87 -26.31
N LEU A 49 -5.66 13.40 -26.92
CA LEU A 49 -5.59 14.67 -27.65
C LEU A 49 -5.21 15.83 -26.74
N LYS A 50 -5.89 15.96 -25.58
CA LYS A 50 -5.60 16.98 -24.58
C LYS A 50 -4.14 16.94 -24.10
N TYR A 51 -3.57 15.74 -23.98
CA TYR A 51 -2.16 15.54 -23.61
C TYR A 51 -1.19 15.91 -24.72
N ALA A 52 -1.49 15.53 -25.96
CA ALA A 52 -0.70 15.92 -27.12
C ALA A 52 -0.66 17.45 -27.30
N GLU A 53 -1.81 18.12 -27.22
CA GLU A 53 -1.91 19.58 -27.29
C GLU A 53 -1.14 20.26 -26.16
N LYS A 54 -1.24 19.71 -24.94
CA LYS A 54 -0.48 20.23 -23.80
C LYS A 54 1.03 20.07 -23.99
N LEU A 55 1.51 18.94 -24.53
CA LEU A 55 2.93 18.74 -24.81
C LEU A 55 3.43 19.70 -25.89
N LEU A 56 2.68 19.87 -26.99
CA LEU A 56 3.04 20.82 -28.04
C LEU A 56 3.13 22.26 -27.50
N ARG A 57 2.15 22.68 -26.70
CA ARG A 57 2.18 23.99 -26.05
C ARG A 57 3.39 24.17 -25.14
N LEU A 58 3.72 23.15 -24.33
CA LEU A 58 4.89 23.19 -23.46
C LEU A 58 6.20 23.22 -24.25
N ALA A 59 6.29 22.45 -25.35
CA ALA A 59 7.46 22.44 -26.20
C ALA A 59 7.69 23.80 -26.88
N ASN A 60 6.63 24.45 -27.36
CA ASN A 60 6.72 25.78 -27.97
C ASN A 60 7.09 26.87 -26.97
N ASN A 61 6.61 26.78 -25.73
CA ASN A 61 6.88 27.78 -24.68
C ASN A 61 8.14 27.48 -23.85
N SER A 62 8.90 26.44 -24.19
CA SER A 62 10.08 26.04 -23.44
C SER A 62 11.35 26.69 -23.97
N HIS A 63 12.22 27.09 -23.04
CA HIS A 63 13.54 27.65 -23.32
C HIS A 63 14.59 26.68 -22.76
N PRO A 64 15.00 25.65 -23.54
CA PRO A 64 15.97 24.68 -23.08
C PRO A 64 17.36 25.33 -22.92
N ALA A 65 18.05 24.99 -21.83
CA ALA A 65 19.40 25.47 -21.56
C ALA A 65 20.49 24.66 -22.30
N ALA A 66 20.16 23.44 -22.74
CA ALA A 66 21.05 22.53 -23.43
C ALA A 66 20.49 22.20 -24.82
N ASP A 67 21.38 21.92 -25.77
CA ASP A 67 21.00 21.52 -27.12
C ASP A 67 20.32 20.13 -27.12
N LYS A 68 19.50 19.88 -28.14
CA LYS A 68 18.89 18.59 -28.43
C LYS A 68 19.92 17.44 -28.49
N ASP A 69 21.10 17.70 -29.04
CA ASP A 69 22.15 16.69 -29.24
C ASP A 69 23.21 16.69 -28.13
N SER A 70 22.98 17.46 -27.06
CA SER A 70 23.88 17.57 -25.91
C SER A 70 23.99 16.27 -25.09
N VAL A 71 25.09 16.14 -24.36
CA VAL A 71 25.34 15.00 -23.46
C VAL A 71 24.27 14.90 -22.36
N GLN A 72 23.73 16.03 -21.90
CA GLN A 72 22.67 16.09 -20.89
C GLN A 72 21.40 15.39 -21.37
N VAL A 73 21.04 15.54 -22.65
CA VAL A 73 19.87 14.85 -23.23
C VAL A 73 20.11 13.33 -23.30
N GLN A 74 21.35 12.91 -23.62
CA GLN A 74 21.73 11.50 -23.63
C GLN A 74 21.70 10.89 -22.23
N GLU A 75 22.19 11.62 -21.23
CA GLU A 75 22.17 11.23 -19.81
C GLU A 75 20.74 11.02 -19.30
N VAL A 76 19.83 11.95 -19.61
CA VAL A 76 18.40 11.80 -19.28
C VAL A 76 17.82 10.51 -19.87
N ARG A 77 18.11 10.24 -21.16
CA ARG A 77 17.66 8.99 -21.80
C ARG A 77 18.27 7.75 -21.14
N TYR A 78 19.54 7.80 -20.75
CA TYR A 78 20.21 6.73 -20.04
C TYR A 78 19.52 6.42 -18.72
N TYR A 79 19.34 7.40 -17.83
CA TYR A 79 18.66 7.17 -16.55
C TYR A 79 17.20 6.78 -16.70
N CYS A 80 16.49 7.32 -17.70
CA CYS A 80 15.13 6.86 -17.99
C CYS A 80 15.07 5.38 -18.37
N ARG A 81 16.02 4.88 -19.18
CA ARG A 81 16.10 3.44 -19.50
C ARG A 81 16.39 2.61 -18.26
N GLN A 82 17.34 3.05 -17.43
CA GLN A 82 17.66 2.38 -16.15
C GLN A 82 16.43 2.31 -15.24
N LEU A 83 15.69 3.41 -15.08
CA LEU A 83 14.47 3.44 -14.27
C LEU A 83 13.38 2.52 -14.82
N ILE A 84 13.16 2.50 -16.14
CA ILE A 84 12.20 1.59 -16.77
C ILE A 84 12.58 0.13 -16.49
N GLU A 85 13.86 -0.20 -16.60
CA GLU A 85 14.36 -1.56 -16.35
C GLU A 85 14.20 -1.97 -14.88
N LEU A 86 14.59 -1.10 -13.95
CA LEU A 86 14.40 -1.35 -12.51
C LEU A 86 12.92 -1.54 -12.13
N ILE A 87 12.01 -0.79 -12.75
CA ILE A 87 10.56 -0.98 -12.54
C ILE A 87 10.11 -2.34 -13.04
N LYS A 88 10.57 -2.79 -14.22
CA LYS A 88 10.25 -4.12 -14.74
C LYS A 88 10.80 -5.22 -13.84
N GLN A 89 12.05 -5.10 -13.40
CA GLN A 89 12.67 -6.05 -12.48
C GLN A 89 11.90 -6.12 -11.16
N GLN A 90 11.48 -4.97 -10.62
CA GLN A 90 10.62 -4.92 -9.43
C GLN A 90 9.28 -5.63 -9.67
N GLU A 91 8.64 -5.45 -10.83
CA GLU A 91 7.40 -6.13 -11.17
C GLU A 91 7.59 -7.66 -11.27
N THR A 92 8.68 -8.12 -11.88
CA THR A 92 9.03 -9.54 -11.95
C THR A 92 9.27 -10.12 -10.55
N LEU A 93 10.10 -9.49 -9.73
CA LEU A 93 10.35 -9.94 -8.36
C LEU A 93 9.08 -9.97 -7.50
N ASN A 94 8.15 -9.04 -7.72
CA ASN A 94 6.85 -9.10 -7.03
C ASN A 94 6.01 -10.30 -7.46
N LYS A 95 6.05 -10.70 -8.74
CA LYS A 95 5.36 -11.90 -9.22
C LYS A 95 6.01 -13.16 -8.66
N ASP A 96 7.34 -13.24 -8.70
CA ASP A 96 8.09 -14.37 -8.17
C ASP A 96 7.82 -14.57 -6.67
N MET A 97 7.79 -13.46 -5.90
CA MET A 97 7.41 -13.47 -4.48
C MET A 97 5.98 -13.99 -4.26
N ILE A 98 5.04 -13.61 -5.14
CA ILE A 98 3.65 -14.10 -5.06
C ILE A 98 3.62 -15.61 -5.32
N THR A 99 4.26 -16.08 -6.39
CA THR A 99 4.33 -17.50 -6.75
C THR A 99 5.00 -18.32 -5.64
N ALA A 100 6.10 -17.83 -5.05
CA ALA A 100 6.73 -18.51 -3.93
C ALA A 100 5.80 -18.61 -2.71
N ALA A 101 4.98 -17.58 -2.47
CA ALA A 101 4.02 -17.58 -1.38
C ALA A 101 2.79 -18.46 -1.64
N GLU A 102 2.48 -18.88 -2.87
CA GLU A 102 1.37 -19.79 -3.15
C GLU A 102 1.56 -21.18 -2.54
N ALA A 103 2.82 -21.60 -2.34
CA ALA A 103 3.15 -22.84 -1.64
C ALA A 103 2.92 -22.75 -0.11
N ILE A 104 2.69 -21.55 0.42
CA ILE A 104 2.52 -21.29 1.85
C ILE A 104 1.01 -21.15 2.15
N PRO A 105 0.40 -22.06 2.94
CA PRO A 105 -1.04 -22.05 3.22
C PRO A 105 -1.55 -20.71 3.78
N GLU A 106 -0.74 -20.05 4.61
CA GLU A 106 -1.03 -18.76 5.23
C GLU A 106 -1.35 -17.66 4.21
N SER A 107 -0.77 -17.75 3.00
CA SER A 107 -0.99 -16.78 1.93
C SER A 107 -2.46 -16.75 1.51
N ALA A 108 -3.05 -17.94 1.32
CA ALA A 108 -4.46 -18.10 0.99
C ALA A 108 -5.38 -17.71 2.16
N LEU A 109 -4.95 -17.97 3.41
CA LEU A 109 -5.68 -17.55 4.60
C LEU A 109 -5.74 -16.02 4.67
N TYR A 110 -4.62 -15.31 4.59
CA TYR A 110 -4.61 -13.85 4.65
C TYR A 110 -5.35 -13.20 3.47
N ALA A 111 -5.18 -13.72 2.25
CA ALA A 111 -5.85 -13.23 1.06
C ALA A 111 -7.38 -13.46 1.09
N SER A 112 -7.89 -14.38 1.92
CA SER A 112 -9.34 -14.56 2.10
C SER A 112 -10.02 -13.39 2.81
N ALA A 113 -9.26 -12.54 3.53
CA ALA A 113 -9.81 -11.36 4.18
C ALA A 113 -10.08 -10.24 3.15
N PRO A 114 -11.32 -9.70 3.07
CA PRO A 114 -11.66 -8.68 2.09
C PRO A 114 -10.78 -7.43 2.18
N GLY A 115 -10.16 -7.05 1.07
CA GLY A 115 -9.23 -5.91 0.99
C GLY A 115 -7.76 -6.27 1.18
N VAL A 116 -7.43 -7.56 1.35
CA VAL A 116 -6.06 -8.08 1.31
C VAL A 116 -5.80 -8.69 -0.06
N ALA A 117 -4.87 -8.11 -0.81
CA ALA A 117 -4.39 -8.71 -2.06
C ALA A 117 -3.30 -9.75 -1.77
N LEU A 118 -3.14 -10.72 -2.66
CA LEU A 118 -2.11 -11.77 -2.56
C LEU A 118 -0.71 -11.15 -2.38
N GLN A 119 -0.39 -10.09 -3.12
CA GLN A 119 0.87 -9.35 -2.95
C GLN A 119 1.09 -8.83 -1.52
N SER A 120 0.04 -8.31 -0.86
CA SER A 120 0.12 -7.83 0.51
C SER A 120 0.25 -8.99 1.50
N ALA A 121 -0.43 -10.11 1.24
CA ALA A 121 -0.31 -11.33 2.03
C ALA A 121 1.10 -11.93 1.96
N SER A 122 1.67 -12.09 0.76
CA SER A 122 3.03 -12.59 0.53
C SER A 122 4.08 -11.73 1.24
N ARG A 123 3.96 -10.40 1.14
CA ARG A 123 4.84 -9.48 1.85
C ARG A 123 4.70 -9.62 3.37
N LEU A 124 3.48 -9.80 3.87
CA LEU A 124 3.25 -9.93 5.31
C LEU A 124 3.88 -11.22 5.85
N ILE A 125 3.80 -12.32 5.10
CA ILE A 125 4.49 -13.57 5.43
C ILE A 125 6.00 -13.36 5.47
N GLY A 126 6.58 -12.66 4.49
CA GLY A 126 8.01 -12.36 4.49
C GLY A 126 8.47 -11.52 5.68
N GLU A 127 7.66 -10.56 6.12
CA GLU A 127 8.00 -9.65 7.24
C GLU A 127 7.78 -10.29 8.62
N LEU A 128 6.75 -11.11 8.76
CA LEU A 128 6.40 -11.78 10.01
C LEU A 128 7.16 -13.10 10.19
N GLY A 129 7.55 -13.76 9.10
CA GLY A 129 8.03 -15.14 9.12
C GLY A 129 6.94 -16.11 9.56
N ASP A 130 7.34 -17.17 10.24
CA ASP A 130 6.38 -18.08 10.88
C ASP A 130 5.68 -17.40 12.05
N ILE A 131 4.39 -17.10 11.87
CA ILE A 131 3.54 -16.48 12.90
C ILE A 131 3.26 -17.42 14.08
N ARG A 132 3.48 -18.73 13.93
CA ARG A 132 3.25 -19.73 14.97
C ARG A 132 4.32 -19.70 16.07
N ARG A 133 5.44 -19.00 15.83
CA ARG A 133 6.50 -18.77 16.82
C ARG A 133 6.08 -17.86 17.98
N PHE A 134 4.96 -17.16 17.85
CA PHE A 134 4.43 -16.28 18.88
C PHE A 134 3.42 -17.06 19.72
N ASP A 135 3.50 -16.96 21.05
CA ASP A 135 2.57 -17.64 21.95
C ASP A 135 1.18 -17.01 21.95
N ASN A 136 1.12 -15.72 21.62
CA ASN A 136 -0.12 -14.95 21.58
C ASN A 136 -0.04 -13.74 20.62
N ALA A 137 -1.21 -13.19 20.29
CA ALA A 137 -1.32 -12.02 19.42
C ALA A 137 -0.67 -10.76 20.00
N ASN A 138 -0.51 -10.66 21.33
CA ASN A 138 0.16 -9.51 21.97
C ASN A 138 1.67 -9.51 21.70
N GLN A 139 2.31 -10.68 21.68
CA GLN A 139 3.71 -10.82 21.25
C GLN A 139 3.88 -10.44 19.78
N LEU A 140 2.94 -10.84 18.92
CA LEU A 140 2.92 -10.41 17.52
C LEU A 140 2.78 -8.88 17.40
N ASN A 141 1.88 -8.26 18.17
CA ASN A 141 1.71 -6.81 18.20
C ASN A 141 3.00 -6.09 18.65
N ALA A 142 3.71 -6.63 19.65
CA ALA A 142 4.99 -6.12 20.11
C ALA A 142 6.09 -6.28 19.03
N TYR A 143 6.12 -7.42 18.33
CA TYR A 143 7.02 -7.65 17.20
C TYR A 143 6.79 -6.64 16.06
N VAL A 144 5.55 -6.29 15.75
CA VAL A 144 5.22 -5.22 14.78
C VAL A 144 5.47 -3.82 15.39
N GLY A 145 5.49 -3.71 16.71
CA GLY A 145 5.72 -2.46 17.45
C GLY A 145 4.49 -1.54 17.49
N ILE A 146 3.29 -2.14 17.56
CA ILE A 146 2.01 -1.42 17.73
C ILE A 146 1.42 -1.59 19.14
N ASP A 147 2.15 -2.26 20.03
CA ASP A 147 1.90 -2.27 21.46
C ASP A 147 1.93 -0.85 22.05
N LEU A 148 1.10 -0.62 23.06
CA LEU A 148 1.02 0.68 23.73
C LEU A 148 2.17 0.83 24.74
N ASN A 149 2.92 1.90 24.61
CA ASN A 149 3.87 2.37 25.61
C ASN A 149 3.12 3.28 26.60
N ARG A 150 2.92 2.77 27.82
CA ARG A 150 2.39 3.52 28.95
C ARG A 150 3.54 4.01 29.82
N TYR A 151 3.60 5.32 30.05
CA TYR A 151 4.58 5.93 30.95
C TYR A 151 3.85 6.65 32.07
N GLN A 152 4.07 6.18 33.30
CA GLN A 152 3.52 6.76 34.52
C GLN A 152 4.64 6.93 35.54
N SER A 153 4.80 8.13 36.09
CA SER A 153 5.76 8.45 37.13
C SER A 153 5.09 9.27 38.23
N GLY A 154 4.92 8.70 39.43
CA GLY A 154 4.22 9.35 40.53
C GLY A 154 2.81 9.81 40.13
N GLN A 155 2.59 11.13 40.11
CA GLN A 155 1.32 11.75 39.68
C GLN A 155 1.23 12.05 38.17
N TYR A 156 2.31 11.87 37.41
CA TYR A 156 2.34 12.18 35.99
C TYR A 156 2.01 10.93 35.15
N THR A 157 0.93 11.01 34.38
CA THR A 157 0.57 10.01 33.37
C THR A 157 0.72 10.63 31.99
N ARG A 158 1.63 10.08 31.19
CA ARG A 158 1.81 10.51 29.79
C ARG A 158 0.71 9.88 28.92
N GLN A 159 0.31 10.60 27.87
CA GLN A 159 -0.58 10.03 26.86
C GLN A 159 0.05 8.78 26.22
N ASP A 160 -0.73 7.71 26.10
CA ASP A 160 -0.33 6.45 25.47
C ASP A 160 0.09 6.67 24.01
N HIS A 161 1.23 6.10 23.63
CA HIS A 161 1.74 6.08 22.25
C HIS A 161 2.12 4.65 21.88
N ILE A 162 2.09 4.31 20.58
CA ILE A 162 2.67 3.04 20.14
C ILE A 162 4.19 3.03 20.35
N ASN A 163 4.72 1.88 20.72
CA ASN A 163 6.13 1.71 21.08
C ASN A 163 7.10 1.93 19.90
N LYS A 164 6.70 1.52 18.69
CA LYS A 164 7.47 1.61 17.43
C LYS A 164 8.83 0.88 17.40
N ARG A 165 9.21 0.17 18.47
CA ARG A 165 10.47 -0.60 18.57
C ARG A 165 10.50 -1.88 17.72
N GLY A 166 9.33 -2.41 17.34
CA GLY A 166 9.20 -3.57 16.45
C GLY A 166 9.42 -3.26 14.96
N ASN A 167 9.20 -4.26 14.10
CA ASN A 167 9.46 -4.23 12.66
C ASN A 167 8.70 -3.05 11.97
N PRO A 168 9.43 -2.03 11.46
CA PRO A 168 8.82 -0.87 10.82
C PRO A 168 8.19 -1.20 9.46
N HIS A 169 8.69 -2.20 8.74
CA HIS A 169 8.16 -2.64 7.45
C HIS A 169 6.83 -3.38 7.64
N ALA A 170 6.79 -4.35 8.56
CA ALA A 170 5.54 -5.01 8.96
C ALA A 170 4.49 -3.98 9.39
N ARG A 171 4.88 -3.00 10.23
CA ARG A 171 4.00 -1.94 10.70
C ARG A 171 3.44 -1.08 9.57
N ALA A 172 4.29 -0.67 8.63
CA ALA A 172 3.86 0.09 7.46
C ALA A 172 2.93 -0.72 6.55
N LEU A 173 3.22 -2.01 6.37
CA LEU A 173 2.41 -2.91 5.56
C LEU A 173 1.03 -3.16 6.18
N THR A 174 0.95 -3.48 7.48
CA THR A 174 -0.34 -3.65 8.17
C THR A 174 -1.17 -2.37 8.13
N TYR A 175 -0.54 -1.19 8.25
CA TYR A 175 -1.22 0.09 8.07
C TYR A 175 -1.82 0.21 6.67
N LEU A 176 -1.05 -0.12 5.62
CA LEU A 176 -1.52 -0.10 4.23
C LEU A 176 -2.66 -1.09 3.99
N ILE A 177 -2.56 -2.30 4.54
CA ILE A 177 -3.60 -3.33 4.48
C ILE A 177 -4.92 -2.80 5.05
N VAL A 178 -4.90 -2.25 6.27
CA VAL A 178 -6.11 -1.69 6.90
C VAL A 178 -6.68 -0.53 6.06
N ARG A 179 -5.83 0.34 5.51
CA ARG A 179 -6.29 1.43 4.63
C ARG A 179 -6.95 0.90 3.36
N ASN A 180 -6.42 -0.17 2.79
CA ASN A 180 -7.01 -0.83 1.63
C ASN A 180 -8.35 -1.51 1.97
N MET A 181 -8.46 -2.18 3.12
CA MET A 181 -9.73 -2.71 3.63
C MET A 181 -10.79 -1.61 3.74
N ILE A 182 -10.45 -0.46 4.35
CA ILE A 182 -11.37 0.69 4.50
C ILE A 182 -11.78 1.26 3.14
N ARG A 183 -10.86 1.34 2.18
CA ARG A 183 -11.17 1.78 0.80
C ARG A 183 -12.09 0.80 0.07
N ALA A 184 -11.93 -0.50 0.32
CA ALA A 184 -12.72 -1.58 -0.27
C ALA A 184 -14.04 -1.86 0.48
N LYS A 185 -14.47 -1.00 1.41
CA LYS A 185 -15.64 -1.22 2.27
C LYS A 185 -16.95 -1.54 1.52
N HIS A 186 -17.10 -1.05 0.29
CA HIS A 186 -18.30 -1.26 -0.52
C HIS A 186 -18.24 -2.55 -1.34
N SER A 187 -17.09 -3.19 -1.41
CA SER A 187 -16.89 -4.39 -2.21
C SER A 187 -17.31 -5.66 -1.47
N ALA A 188 -17.04 -5.74 -0.16
CA ALA A 188 -17.38 -6.91 0.66
C ALA A 188 -17.40 -6.56 2.15
N PRO A 189 -18.19 -7.29 2.97
CA PRO A 189 -18.30 -7.05 4.40
C PRO A 189 -17.00 -7.40 5.13
N ASN A 190 -16.55 -6.53 6.03
CA ASN A 190 -15.31 -6.71 6.79
C ASN A 190 -15.46 -6.19 8.23
N HIS A 191 -15.26 -7.06 9.23
CA HIS A 191 -15.43 -6.70 10.64
C HIS A 191 -14.38 -5.70 11.14
N ILE A 192 -13.20 -5.63 10.51
CA ILE A 192 -12.17 -4.62 10.79
C ILE A 192 -12.67 -3.24 10.36
N VAL A 193 -13.37 -3.17 9.22
CA VAL A 193 -13.96 -1.94 8.69
C VAL A 193 -15.14 -1.50 9.54
N ASP A 194 -15.99 -2.43 9.99
CA ASP A 194 -17.05 -2.14 10.96
C ASP A 194 -16.49 -1.57 12.25
N TYR A 195 -15.43 -2.20 12.78
CA TYR A 195 -14.74 -1.76 13.98
C TYR A 195 -14.16 -0.34 13.81
N TYR A 196 -13.55 -0.05 12.66
CA TYR A 196 -13.09 1.29 12.32
C TYR A 196 -14.21 2.32 12.41
N TYR A 197 -15.35 2.08 11.75
CA TYR A 197 -16.47 3.01 11.77
C TYR A 197 -17.15 3.11 13.13
N LYS A 198 -17.16 2.03 13.93
CA LYS A 198 -17.61 2.06 15.33
C LYS A 198 -16.78 3.04 16.15
N LEU A 199 -15.45 2.97 16.06
CA LEU A 199 -14.53 3.89 16.77
C LEU A 199 -14.68 5.35 16.32
N LYS A 200 -15.11 5.58 15.08
CA LYS A 200 -15.38 6.92 14.54
C LYS A 200 -16.73 7.50 14.97
N LYS A 201 -17.70 6.68 15.41
CA LYS A 201 -19.07 7.07 15.77
C LYS A 201 -19.36 7.14 17.27
N GLN A 202 -18.55 6.50 18.12
CA GLN A 202 -18.71 6.51 19.58
C GLN A 202 -18.86 7.94 20.16
N PRO A 203 -19.42 8.10 21.39
CA PRO A 203 -19.69 9.40 22.01
C PRO A 203 -18.52 10.39 21.94
N HIS A 204 -17.29 9.85 21.99
CA HIS A 204 -16.06 10.57 21.70
C HIS A 204 -15.32 9.94 20.51
N PRO A 205 -15.48 10.49 19.28
CA PRO A 205 -14.84 9.98 18.08
C PRO A 205 -13.32 9.90 18.19
N LYS A 206 -12.76 8.73 17.91
CA LYS A 206 -11.30 8.59 17.86
C LYS A 206 -10.71 9.32 16.64
N ARG A 207 -9.49 9.86 16.81
CA ARG A 207 -8.69 10.40 15.70
C ARG A 207 -8.44 9.30 14.67
N ASP A 208 -8.38 9.66 13.38
CA ASP A 208 -8.23 8.71 12.25
C ASP A 208 -7.08 7.72 12.47
N LYS A 209 -5.86 8.22 12.73
CA LYS A 209 -4.68 7.38 12.96
C LYS A 209 -4.83 6.44 14.15
N VAL A 210 -5.50 6.88 15.22
CA VAL A 210 -5.73 6.03 16.41
C VAL A 210 -6.70 4.91 16.08
N ALA A 211 -7.78 5.19 15.34
CA ALA A 211 -8.71 4.18 14.88
C ALA A 211 -8.04 3.17 13.93
N VAL A 212 -7.18 3.64 13.01
CA VAL A 212 -6.43 2.75 12.11
C VAL A 212 -5.47 1.85 12.90
N VAL A 213 -4.73 2.37 13.88
CA VAL A 213 -3.84 1.56 14.74
C VAL A 213 -4.61 0.51 15.53
N ALA A 214 -5.78 0.85 16.08
CA ALA A 214 -6.65 -0.12 16.74
C ALA A 214 -7.12 -1.22 15.77
N CYS A 215 -7.45 -0.87 14.53
CA CYS A 215 -7.75 -1.83 13.48
C CYS A 215 -6.53 -2.70 13.11
N MET A 216 -5.31 -2.15 13.09
CA MET A 216 -4.10 -2.94 12.84
C MET A 216 -3.93 -4.05 13.88
N ASN A 217 -4.10 -3.73 15.17
CA ASN A 217 -4.10 -4.72 16.25
C ASN A 217 -5.18 -5.80 16.02
N LYS A 218 -6.41 -5.37 15.72
CA LYS A 218 -7.52 -6.31 15.46
C LYS A 218 -7.23 -7.21 14.24
N THR A 219 -6.61 -6.68 13.19
CA THR A 219 -6.21 -7.43 12.00
C THR A 219 -5.14 -8.47 12.32
N LEU A 220 -4.08 -8.09 13.05
CA LEU A 220 -3.02 -9.03 13.44
C LEU A 220 -3.56 -10.13 14.34
N THR A 221 -4.45 -9.79 15.28
CA THR A 221 -5.13 -10.78 16.14
C THR A 221 -5.99 -11.74 15.32
N CYS A 222 -6.74 -11.22 14.33
CA CYS A 222 -7.53 -12.04 13.42
C CYS A 222 -6.65 -12.99 12.60
N PHE A 223 -5.56 -12.49 12.03
CA PHE A 223 -4.63 -13.30 11.23
C PHE A 223 -3.92 -14.36 12.05
N TYR A 224 -3.49 -14.03 13.27
CA TYR A 224 -2.95 -15.00 14.22
C TYR A 224 -3.96 -16.12 14.49
N ALA A 225 -5.21 -15.78 14.82
CA ALA A 225 -6.25 -16.76 15.08
C ALA A 225 -6.53 -17.64 13.84
N MET A 226 -6.67 -17.04 12.66
CA MET A 226 -6.90 -17.75 11.40
C MET A 226 -5.81 -18.78 11.08
N VAL A 227 -4.55 -18.47 11.35
CA VAL A 227 -3.45 -19.42 11.14
C VAL A 227 -3.48 -20.54 12.18
N MET A 228 -3.68 -20.20 13.46
CA MET A 228 -3.75 -21.22 14.52
C MET A 228 -4.92 -22.20 14.34
N THR A 229 -6.05 -21.73 13.83
CA THR A 229 -7.22 -22.58 13.53
C THR A 229 -7.23 -23.12 12.11
N SER A 230 -6.28 -22.72 11.25
CA SER A 230 -6.25 -23.02 9.82
C SER A 230 -7.59 -22.75 9.10
N THR A 231 -8.29 -21.68 9.51
CA THR A 231 -9.59 -21.29 8.95
C THR A 231 -9.48 -20.02 8.11
N LYS A 232 -10.23 -19.99 7.01
CA LYS A 232 -10.37 -18.78 6.19
C LYS A 232 -11.14 -17.70 6.95
N TYR A 233 -11.03 -16.48 6.47
CA TYR A 233 -11.76 -15.35 7.03
C TYR A 233 -13.27 -15.56 6.84
N HIS A 234 -14.02 -15.48 7.93
CA HIS A 234 -15.48 -15.47 7.94
C HIS A 234 -15.99 -14.20 8.61
N TYR A 235 -16.94 -13.52 7.98
CA TYR A 235 -17.52 -12.30 8.55
C TYR A 235 -18.47 -12.59 9.72
N ASP A 236 -19.15 -13.75 9.69
CA ASP A 236 -20.23 -14.11 10.62
C ASP A 236 -19.74 -14.67 11.96
N THR A 237 -18.45 -14.98 12.08
CA THR A 237 -17.85 -15.44 13.34
C THR A 237 -17.67 -14.26 14.31
N ARG A 238 -18.76 -13.65 14.76
CA ARG A 238 -18.80 -12.75 15.93
C ARG A 238 -18.78 -13.52 17.27
N THR A 239 -18.87 -14.86 17.26
CA THR A 239 -19.35 -15.60 18.44
C THR A 239 -18.60 -16.88 18.87
N ARG A 240 -17.51 -17.32 18.24
CA ARG A 240 -16.82 -18.56 18.70
C ARG A 240 -15.30 -18.57 18.49
N SER A 241 -14.57 -17.69 19.18
CA SER A 241 -13.16 -17.97 19.49
C SER A 241 -12.94 -17.70 20.97
N PRO A 242 -12.66 -18.74 21.79
CA PRO A 242 -12.48 -18.59 23.24
C PRO A 242 -11.33 -17.64 23.62
N ILE A 243 -10.44 -17.33 22.67
CA ILE A 243 -9.27 -16.48 22.86
C ILE A 243 -9.64 -14.98 22.93
N ILE A 244 -10.73 -14.53 22.30
CA ILE A 244 -11.07 -13.09 22.22
C ILE A 244 -11.89 -12.61 23.44
N ASN A 245 -12.53 -13.52 24.19
CA ASN A 245 -13.38 -13.18 25.33
C ASN A 245 -12.67 -13.26 26.70
N ALA A 246 -11.38 -13.60 26.74
CA ALA A 246 -10.64 -13.72 28.01
C ALA A 246 -10.24 -12.35 28.63
N GLU A 247 -10.24 -11.26 27.86
CA GLU A 247 -9.80 -9.94 28.36
C GLU A 247 -10.94 -9.03 28.90
N SER A 248 -12.17 -9.53 29.07
CA SER A 248 -13.30 -8.72 29.58
C SER A 248 -13.88 -9.12 30.94
N LYS A 249 -13.23 -10.02 31.68
CA LYS A 249 -13.60 -10.31 33.08
C LYS A 249 -12.38 -10.32 33.99
N ALA A 250 -11.95 -9.12 34.39
CA ALA A 250 -11.30 -8.93 35.68
C ALA A 250 -12.36 -8.38 36.66
N PRO A 251 -12.59 -9.01 37.81
CA PRO A 251 -13.56 -8.53 38.80
C PRO A 251 -13.09 -7.20 39.38
N ALA A 252 -14.01 -6.23 39.45
CA ALA A 252 -13.83 -5.04 40.27
C ALA A 252 -13.60 -5.51 41.71
N SER A 253 -12.40 -5.21 42.23
CA SER A 253 -12.08 -5.35 43.64
C SER A 253 -11.96 -3.96 44.23
N VAL A 254 -12.61 -3.82 45.39
CA VAL A 254 -12.80 -2.68 46.30
C VAL A 254 -13.86 -1.67 45.87
#